data_AF-I4BA83-F1
#
_entry.id   AF-I4BA83-F1
#
_cell.length_a   1.000
_cell.length_b   1.000
_cell.length_c   1.000
_cell.angle_alpha   90.00
_cell.angle_beta   90.00
_cell.angle_gamma   90.00
#
_symmetry.space_group_name_H-M   'P 1'
#
loop_
_entity.id
_entity.type
_entity.pdbx_description
1 polymer ?
#
loop_
_entity_poly.entity_id
_entity_poly.type
_entity_poly.pdbx_seq_one_letter_code
_entity_poly.pdbx_strand_id
1 'polypeptide(L)'
;MKRVARTPILPGIKALPAKYRVLDINYNTVEVMRPDFFVVFFDRKKDPCSVLLNKVRLALPPETVIRIVGTIRGYQASITYAKKYQKSALTKQKQQLRQFIQCMNHALELGFDAHKVLVIESKSIKAA
;
A
#
# COMPACT_ATOMS: atom_id res chain seq x y z
N MET A 1 14.76 -14.89 26.51
CA MET A 1 13.45 -14.27 26.22
C MET A 1 13.39 -13.89 24.75
N LYS A 2 12.61 -14.60 23.93
CA LYS A 2 12.38 -14.20 22.53
C LYS A 2 11.59 -12.89 22.57
N ARG A 3 12.21 -11.77 22.18
CA ARG A 3 11.50 -10.51 21.93
C ARG A 3 10.47 -10.82 20.85
N VAL A 4 9.20 -10.91 21.23
CA VAL A 4 8.09 -10.85 20.27
C VAL A 4 8.24 -9.49 19.61
N ALA A 5 8.85 -9.45 18.43
CA ALA A 5 8.94 -8.23 17.65
C ALA A 5 7.50 -7.77 17.46
N ARG A 6 7.11 -6.66 18.10
CA ARG A 6 5.79 -6.06 17.90
C ARG A 6 5.56 -6.02 16.41
N THR A 7 4.51 -6.70 15.94
CA THR A 7 4.16 -6.75 14.53
C THR A 7 4.22 -5.32 13.98
N PRO A 8 5.04 -5.05 12.95
CA PRO A 8 5.21 -3.71 12.44
C PRO A 8 3.84 -3.14 12.03
N ILE A 9 3.55 -1.92 12.49
CA ILE A 9 2.30 -1.24 12.16
C ILE A 9 2.30 -0.96 10.65
N LEU A 10 1.31 -1.51 9.95
CA LEU A 10 1.04 -1.27 8.53
C LEU A 10 -0.16 -0.33 8.39
N PRO A 11 0.04 0.99 8.17
CA PRO A 11 -1.06 1.94 8.10
C PRO A 11 -2.04 1.56 6.98
N GLY A 12 -3.33 1.59 7.29
CA GLY A 12 -4.39 1.19 6.36
C GLY A 12 -4.69 -0.31 6.31
N ILE A 13 -3.92 -1.15 7.01
CA ILE A 13 -4.11 -2.60 7.07
C ILE A 13 -4.29 -3.00 8.54
N LYS A 14 -5.44 -3.60 8.87
CA LYS A 14 -5.73 -4.06 10.25
C LYS A 14 -4.91 -5.30 10.62
N ALA A 15 -4.85 -6.26 9.70
CA ALA A 15 -4.06 -7.49 9.84
C ALA A 15 -3.61 -7.96 8.47
N LEU A 16 -2.40 -8.50 8.39
CA LEU A 16 -1.91 -9.16 7.20
C LEU A 16 -2.55 -10.56 7.11
N PRO A 17 -3.18 -10.96 5.99
CA PRO A 17 -3.78 -12.29 5.88
C PRO A 17 -2.74 -13.39 6.04
N ALA A 18 -3.10 -14.52 6.67
CA ALA A 18 -2.16 -15.61 6.98
C ALA A 18 -1.48 -16.23 5.74
N LYS A 19 -2.11 -16.11 4.57
CA LYS A 19 -1.58 -16.57 3.28
C LYS A 19 -0.40 -15.73 2.74
N TYR A 20 -0.09 -14.60 3.38
CA TYR A 20 1.03 -13.73 3.02
C TYR A 20 2.25 -14.09 3.86
N ARG A 21 3.41 -14.21 3.22
CA ARG A 21 4.67 -14.55 3.89
C ARG A 21 5.54 -13.30 4.04
N VAL A 22 5.81 -12.88 5.27
CA VAL A 22 6.79 -11.82 5.55
C VAL A 22 8.19 -12.32 5.20
N LEU A 23 8.92 -11.56 4.38
CA LEU A 23 10.29 -11.87 3.98
C LEU A 23 11.31 -11.07 4.78
N ASP A 24 11.11 -9.75 4.89
CA ASP A 24 11.99 -8.86 5.62
C ASP A 24 11.21 -7.70 6.27
N ILE A 25 11.78 -7.14 7.35
CA ILE A 25 11.26 -5.96 8.03
C ILE A 25 12.42 -4.98 8.25
N ASN A 26 12.39 -3.86 7.53
CA ASN A 26 13.33 -2.76 7.74
C ASN A 26 12.61 -1.53 8.34
N TYR A 27 13.34 -0.44 8.57
CA TYR A 27 12.79 0.77 9.21
C TYR A 27 11.64 1.41 8.43
N ASN A 28 11.68 1.34 7.09
CA ASN A 28 10.75 2.04 6.21
C ASN A 28 9.61 1.14 5.72
N THR A 29 9.90 -0.14 5.48
CA THR A 29 9.01 -1.07 4.80
C THR A 29 8.99 -2.45 5.45
N VAL A 30 7.91 -3.18 5.16
CA VAL A 30 7.77 -4.61 5.42
C VAL A 30 7.65 -5.30 4.07
N GLU A 31 8.62 -6.14 3.73
CA GLU A 31 8.63 -6.93 2.51
C GLU A 31 7.82 -8.21 2.70
N VAL A 32 6.90 -8.46 1.78
CA VAL A 32 5.93 -9.56 1.89
C VAL A 32 5.73 -10.20 0.53
N MET A 33 5.77 -11.52 0.51
CA MET A 33 5.34 -12.32 -0.63
C MET A 33 3.85 -12.66 -0.51
N ARG A 34 3.09 -12.33 -1.55
CA ARG A 34 1.68 -12.67 -1.70
C ARG A 34 1.49 -14.14 -2.11
N PRO A 35 0.25 -14.68 -2.04
CA PRO A 35 -0.07 -16.03 -2.53
C PRO A 35 0.16 -16.24 -4.03
N ASP A 36 0.11 -15.17 -4.83
CA ASP A 36 0.42 -15.15 -6.26
C ASP A 36 1.92 -14.97 -6.54
N PHE A 37 2.77 -15.18 -5.53
CA PHE A 37 4.23 -15.01 -5.57
C PHE A 37 4.71 -13.58 -5.87
N PHE A 38 3.80 -12.61 -5.96
CA PHE A 38 4.17 -11.22 -6.15
C PHE A 38 4.70 -10.61 -4.85
N VAL A 39 5.92 -10.04 -4.90
CA VAL A 39 6.56 -9.41 -3.75
C VAL A 39 6.15 -7.95 -3.67
N VAL A 40 5.63 -7.54 -2.52
CA VAL A 40 5.20 -6.18 -2.24
C VAL A 40 5.87 -5.62 -0.99
N PHE A 41 6.07 -4.32 -0.98
CA PHE A 41 6.69 -3.59 0.13
C PHE A 41 5.65 -2.70 0.79
N PHE A 42 5.16 -3.08 1.96
CA PHE A 42 4.22 -2.26 2.72
C PHE A 42 4.96 -1.14 3.45
N ASP A 43 4.46 0.09 3.33
CA ASP A 43 5.01 1.26 3.99
C ASP A 43 4.67 1.23 5.49
N ARG A 44 5.62 1.66 6.33
CA ARG A 44 5.41 1.81 7.78
C ARG A 44 4.99 3.23 8.19
N LYS A 45 5.12 4.21 7.28
CA LYS A 45 4.86 5.63 7.56
C LYS A 45 3.36 5.91 7.59
N LYS A 46 2.90 6.64 8.61
CA LYS A 46 1.50 7.03 8.80
C LYS A 46 1.15 8.28 8.00
N ASP A 47 1.17 8.20 6.68
CA ASP A 47 0.74 9.28 5.78
C ASP A 47 -0.32 8.78 4.76
N PRO A 48 -1.10 9.69 4.16
CA PRO A 48 -2.19 9.31 3.25
C PRO A 48 -1.74 8.48 2.04
N CYS A 49 -0.53 8.72 1.51
CA CYS A 49 -0.01 7.92 0.39
C CYS A 49 0.27 6.50 0.85
N SER A 50 0.99 6.36 1.97
CA SER A 50 1.34 5.05 2.53
C SER A 50 0.09 4.22 2.88
N VAL A 51 -0.95 4.86 3.44
CA VAL A 51 -2.24 4.20 3.73
C VAL A 51 -2.89 3.67 2.45
N LEU A 52 -2.99 4.50 1.39
CA LEU A 52 -3.57 4.09 0.11
C LEU A 52 -2.73 2.99 -0.56
N LEU A 53 -1.42 3.18 -0.65
CA LEU A 53 -0.52 2.24 -1.30
C LEU A 53 -0.50 0.88 -0.63
N ASN A 54 -0.62 0.84 0.70
CA ASN A 54 -0.75 -0.42 1.43
C ASN A 54 -2.05 -1.15 1.08
N LYS A 55 -3.19 -0.45 1.01
CA LYS A 55 -4.45 -1.06 0.55
C LYS A 55 -4.34 -1.60 -0.87
N VAL A 56 -3.73 -0.83 -1.77
CA VAL A 56 -3.50 -1.21 -3.18
C VAL A 56 -2.67 -2.49 -3.27
N ARG A 57 -1.51 -2.54 -2.60
CA ARG A 57 -0.60 -3.71 -2.59
C ARG A 57 -1.26 -4.96 -2.02
N LEU A 58 -2.18 -4.79 -1.07
CA LEU A 58 -2.91 -5.88 -0.42
C LEU A 58 -4.02 -6.45 -1.31
N ALA A 59 -4.73 -5.60 -2.06
CA ALA A 59 -6.00 -6.01 -2.67
C ALA A 59 -5.96 -6.18 -4.20
N LEU A 60 -5.06 -5.48 -4.90
CA LEU A 60 -5.15 -5.37 -6.36
C LEU A 60 -4.20 -6.34 -7.09
N PRO A 61 -4.47 -6.65 -8.38
CA PRO A 61 -3.56 -7.44 -9.22
C PRO A 61 -2.17 -6.79 -9.37
N PRO A 62 -1.10 -7.57 -9.59
CA PRO A 62 0.27 -7.07 -9.69
C PRO A 62 0.43 -5.90 -10.66
N GLU A 63 -0.17 -5.96 -11.85
CA GLU A 63 -0.06 -4.92 -12.89
C GLU A 63 -0.65 -3.59 -12.41
N THR A 64 -1.80 -3.66 -11.73
CA THR A 64 -2.47 -2.49 -11.16
C THR A 64 -1.68 -1.93 -9.99
N VAL A 65 -1.10 -2.80 -9.15
CA VAL A 65 -0.20 -2.39 -8.07
C VAL A 65 1.01 -1.62 -8.63
N ILE A 66 1.68 -2.17 -9.64
CA ILE A 66 2.85 -1.54 -10.28
C ILE A 66 2.49 -0.16 -10.82
N ARG A 67 1.39 -0.03 -11.56
CA ARG A 67 0.94 1.24 -12.15
C ARG A 67 0.65 2.30 -11.08
N ILE A 68 -0.14 1.96 -10.07
CA ILE A 68 -0.57 2.92 -9.03
C ILE A 68 0.61 3.30 -8.13
N VAL A 69 1.38 2.32 -7.65
CA VAL A 69 2.56 2.56 -6.82
C VAL A 69 3.58 3.40 -7.60
N GLY A 70 3.88 3.01 -8.84
CA GLY A 70 4.80 3.74 -9.71
C GLY A 70 4.37 5.19 -9.92
N THR A 71 3.09 5.43 -10.16
CA THR A 71 2.53 6.78 -10.35
C THR A 71 2.69 7.64 -9.09
N ILE A 72 2.28 7.13 -7.92
CA ILE A 72 2.37 7.88 -6.66
C ILE A 72 3.83 8.15 -6.28
N ARG A 73 4.72 7.16 -6.43
CA ARG A 73 6.16 7.35 -6.19
C ARG A 73 6.79 8.32 -7.18
N GLY A 74 6.37 8.28 -8.44
CA GLY A 74 6.77 9.26 -9.47
C GLY A 74 6.40 10.68 -9.09
N TYR A 75 5.17 10.92 -8.61
CA TYR A 75 4.77 12.23 -8.07
C TYR A 75 5.61 12.64 -6.85
N GLN A 76 5.86 11.73 -5.90
CA GLN A 76 6.69 12.04 -4.73
C GLN A 76 8.13 12.42 -5.12
N ALA A 77 8.71 11.73 -6.11
CA ALA A 77 10.02 12.06 -6.67
C ALA A 77 10.00 13.43 -7.38
N SER A 78 8.98 13.67 -8.22
CA SER A 78 8.75 14.95 -8.90
C SER A 78 8.63 16.12 -7.92
N ILE A 79 7.87 15.96 -6.84
CA ILE A 79 7.73 16.95 -5.76
C ILE A 79 9.09 17.22 -5.08
N THR A 80 9.87 16.17 -4.83
CA THR A 80 11.20 16.28 -4.20
C THR A 80 12.15 17.08 -5.09
N TYR A 81 12.14 16.79 -6.40
CA TYR A 81 12.91 17.53 -7.39
C TYR A 81 12.46 18.99 -7.49
N ALA A 82 11.16 19.25 -7.64
CA ALA A 82 10.59 20.59 -7.72
C ALA A 82 10.90 21.44 -6.48
N LYS A 83 10.88 20.84 -5.28
CA LYS A 83 11.25 21.53 -4.03
C LYS A 83 12.69 22.06 -4.08
N LYS A 84 13.61 21.31 -4.70
CA LYS A 84 15.03 21.64 -4.78
C LYS A 84 15.36 22.58 -5.93
N TYR A 85 14.75 22.39 -7.10
CA TYR A 85 15.19 23.03 -8.34
C TYR A 85 14.15 23.91 -9.04
N GLN A 86 12.85 23.72 -8.79
CA GLN A 86 11.80 24.41 -9.54
C GLN A 86 10.58 24.70 -8.66
N LYS A 87 10.74 25.65 -7.72
CA LYS A 87 9.72 25.97 -6.70
C LYS A 87 8.36 26.35 -7.29
N SER A 88 8.32 26.98 -8.47
CA SER A 88 7.08 27.32 -9.17
C SER A 88 6.24 26.10 -9.54
N ALA A 89 6.87 24.97 -9.85
CA ALA A 89 6.17 23.72 -10.19
C ALA A 89 5.68 22.95 -8.95
N LEU A 90 6.22 23.25 -7.75
CA LEU A 90 5.97 22.48 -6.54
C LEU A 90 4.49 22.43 -6.15
N THR A 91 3.80 23.57 -6.23
CA THR A 91 2.38 23.67 -5.86
C THR A 91 1.52 22.81 -6.78
N LYS A 92 1.76 22.90 -8.10
CA LYS A 92 1.04 22.11 -9.12
C LYS A 92 1.26 20.61 -8.91
N GLN A 93 2.50 20.18 -8.68
CA GLN A 93 2.80 18.76 -8.45
C GLN A 93 2.15 18.21 -7.18
N LYS A 94 2.13 18.99 -6.09
CA LYS A 94 1.41 18.62 -4.86
C LYS A 94 -0.10 18.51 -5.09
N GLN A 95 -0.68 19.43 -5.85
CA GLN A 95 -2.11 19.40 -6.17
C GLN A 95 -2.47 18.18 -7.01
N GLN A 96 -1.70 17.88 -8.05
CA GLN A 96 -1.90 16.70 -8.90
C GLN A 96 -1.82 15.40 -8.10
N LEU A 97 -0.83 15.26 -7.20
CA LEU A 97 -0.75 14.10 -6.30
C LEU A 97 -1.99 13.99 -5.40
N ARG A 98 -2.44 15.10 -4.81
CA ARG A 98 -3.65 15.11 -3.96
C ARG A 98 -4.89 14.67 -4.73
N GLN A 99 -5.10 15.23 -5.93
CA GLN A 99 -6.21 14.86 -6.80
C GLN A 99 -6.15 13.39 -7.18
N PHE A 100 -4.97 12.88 -7.55
CA PHE A 100 -4.79 11.47 -7.87
C PHE A 100 -5.15 10.56 -6.69
N ILE A 101 -4.66 10.86 -5.48
CA ILE A 101 -4.98 10.11 -4.27
C ILE A 101 -6.49 10.14 -3.97
N GLN A 102 -7.13 11.30 -4.12
CA GLN A 102 -8.57 11.44 -3.92
C GLN A 102 -9.36 10.58 -4.91
N CYS A 103 -9.04 10.65 -6.20
CA CYS A 103 -9.68 9.82 -7.22
C CYS A 103 -9.48 8.33 -6.94
N MET A 104 -8.27 7.93 -6.52
CA MET A 104 -8.00 6.52 -6.23
C MET A 104 -8.74 6.01 -4.99
N ASN A 105 -8.81 6.80 -3.92
CA ASN A 105 -9.62 6.41 -2.75
C ASN A 105 -11.09 6.26 -3.15
N HIS A 106 -11.62 7.20 -3.93
CA HIS A 106 -13.00 7.13 -4.40
C HIS A 106 -13.24 5.91 -5.30
N ALA A 107 -12.33 5.61 -6.22
CA ALA A 107 -12.41 4.41 -7.07
C ALA A 107 -12.42 3.12 -6.23
N LEU A 108 -11.57 3.04 -5.19
CA LEU A 108 -11.55 1.90 -4.28
C LEU A 108 -12.86 1.76 -3.48
N GLU A 109 -13.48 2.87 -3.08
CA GLU A 109 -14.78 2.89 -2.39
C GLU A 109 -15.93 2.47 -3.30
N LEU A 110 -15.91 2.89 -4.56
CA LEU A 110 -16.92 2.53 -5.57
C LEU A 110 -16.78 1.10 -6.10
N GLY A 111 -15.86 0.30 -5.55
CA GLY A 111 -15.75 -1.11 -5.88
C GLY A 111 -15.04 -1.38 -7.20
N PHE A 112 -13.90 -0.71 -7.46
CA PHE A 112 -12.90 -1.18 -8.43
C PHE A 112 -12.43 -2.60 -8.04
N ASP A 113 -13.23 -3.62 -8.38
CA ASP A 113 -13.12 -5.09 -8.30
C ASP A 113 -12.32 -5.71 -7.12
N ALA A 114 -12.11 -4.99 -6.01
CA ALA A 114 -11.39 -5.48 -4.82
C ALA A 114 -12.21 -6.55 -4.05
N HIS A 115 -13.51 -6.66 -4.34
CA HIS A 115 -14.41 -7.61 -3.69
C HIS A 115 -14.29 -9.04 -4.24
N LYS A 116 -13.65 -9.29 -5.39
CA LYS A 116 -13.42 -10.66 -5.87
C LYS A 116 -12.35 -11.43 -5.09
N VAL A 117 -11.51 -10.75 -4.29
CA VAL A 117 -10.43 -11.39 -3.50
C VAL A 117 -10.80 -11.56 -2.02
N LEU A 118 -11.90 -10.96 -1.56
CA LEU A 118 -12.32 -10.96 -0.15
C LEU A 118 -13.50 -11.91 0.16
N VAL A 119 -14.11 -12.56 -0.83
CA VAL A 119 -15.25 -13.47 -0.64
C VAL A 119 -14.90 -14.91 -1.04
N ILE A 120 -13.86 -15.48 -0.43
CA ILE A 120 -13.80 -16.92 -0.14
C ILE A 120 -13.12 -17.06 1.23
N GLU A 121 -13.84 -16.73 2.30
CA GLU A 121 -13.51 -17.25 3.62
C GLU A 121 -13.78 -18.76 3.59
N SER A 122 -12.72 -19.57 3.63
CA SER A 122 -12.84 -20.96 4.05
C SER A 122 -13.32 -20.97 5.50
N LYS A 123 -14.54 -21.48 5.68
CA LYS A 123 -15.26 -21.72 6.93
C LYS A 123 -14.36 -21.82 8.17
N SER A 124 -14.70 -21.03 9.17
CA SER A 124 -14.23 -21.11 10.55
C SER A 124 -14.11 -22.56 11.03
N ILE A 125 -12.90 -22.98 11.41
CA ILE A 125 -12.73 -24.13 12.29
C ILE A 125 -12.81 -23.59 13.71
N LYS A 126 -13.91 -23.88 14.40
CA LYS A 126 -13.98 -23.75 15.86
C LYS A 126 -13.11 -24.85 16.46
N ALA A 127 -12.12 -24.48 17.27
CA ALA A 127 -11.39 -25.44 18.08
C ALA A 127 -12.33 -25.98 19.17
N ALA A 128 -12.39 -27.31 19.28
CA ALA A 128 -12.94 -28.03 20.42
C ALA A 128 -11.90 -28.10 21.55
#